data_AF-A0A136P563-F1
#
_entry.id   AF-A0A136P563-F1
#
_cell.length_a   1.000
_cell.length_b   1.000
_cell.length_c   1.000
_cell.angle_alpha   90.00
_cell.angle_beta   90.00
_cell.angle_gamma   90.00
#
_symmetry.space_group_name_H-M   'P 1'
#
loop_
_entity.id
_entity.type
_entity.pdbx_description
1 polymer ?
#
loop_
_entity_poly.entity_id
_entity_poly.type
_entity_poly.pdbx_seq_one_letter_code
_entity_poly.pdbx_strand_id
1 'polypeptide(L)'
;MKYKLKEFNRNIPDNELLEDVKRVAEKLGLNKISSRQYDSNGGKFTSGTIGVRFGSWNKAIEKAGLNLVLQRDVSEKELFENMEQVWLSIGRQPVFRDLKGSVSKYSTHQYTAKFGTWRKALEAFVQFINSDNHEDEMTIEVEEPFTQTEIVFKHKTKRFPSERLKVQVLMRDGNKCRLCGVTVTGDNIHFDHVHPWSKGGETVLENLQVLCETHNLAKGNLEYDNKQS
;
A
#
# COMPACT_ATOMS: atom_id res chain seq x y z
N MET A 1 40.40 34.68 -29.00
CA MET A 1 39.42 34.12 -28.05
C MET A 1 38.94 35.24 -27.15
N LYS A 2 37.62 35.46 -27.02
CA LYS A 2 37.09 36.48 -26.08
C LYS A 2 36.90 35.82 -24.72
N TYR A 3 37.75 36.17 -23.75
CA TYR A 3 37.59 35.77 -22.37
C TYR A 3 36.49 36.65 -21.74
N LYS A 4 35.43 36.03 -21.23
CA LYS A 4 34.38 36.71 -20.47
C LYS A 4 34.47 36.24 -19.02
N LEU A 5 34.43 37.18 -18.08
CA LEU A 5 34.33 36.88 -16.66
C LEU A 5 32.99 36.17 -16.40
N LYS A 6 32.99 35.05 -15.66
CA LYS A 6 31.74 34.47 -15.16
C LYS A 6 31.19 35.43 -14.11
N GLU A 7 29.98 35.93 -14.32
CA GLU A 7 29.30 36.81 -13.36
C GLU A 7 29.21 36.12 -12.00
N PHE A 8 29.64 36.85 -10.96
CA PHE A 8 29.72 36.35 -9.59
C PHE A 8 28.35 36.53 -8.94
N ASN A 9 27.54 35.48 -9.04
CA ASN A 9 26.14 35.39 -8.64
C ASN A 9 25.91 35.32 -7.12
N ARG A 10 26.59 36.15 -6.32
CA ARG A 10 26.35 36.25 -4.86
C ARG A 10 25.09 37.08 -4.59
N ASN A 11 24.21 36.59 -3.71
CA ASN A 11 22.95 37.23 -3.29
C ASN A 11 21.89 37.45 -4.39
N ILE A 12 21.77 36.50 -5.33
CA ILE A 12 20.65 36.51 -6.28
C ILE A 12 19.32 36.45 -5.51
N PRO A 13 18.35 37.31 -5.81
CA PRO A 13 17.03 37.24 -5.20
C PRO A 13 16.31 35.94 -5.60
N ASP A 14 15.58 35.36 -4.65
CA ASP A 14 14.88 34.09 -4.85
C ASP A 14 13.97 34.10 -6.09
N ASN A 15 13.34 35.25 -6.41
CA ASN A 15 12.48 35.39 -7.59
C ASN A 15 13.25 35.18 -8.91
N GLU A 16 14.48 35.68 -9.03
CA GLU A 16 15.26 35.55 -10.27
C GLU A 16 15.65 34.09 -10.54
N LEU A 17 15.92 33.31 -9.48
CA LEU A 17 16.17 31.87 -9.60
C LEU A 17 14.92 31.12 -10.10
N LEU A 18 13.74 31.46 -9.57
CA LEU A 18 12.48 30.81 -9.94
C LEU A 18 12.02 31.20 -11.35
N GLU A 19 12.20 32.47 -11.74
CA GLU A 19 11.92 32.96 -13.09
C GLU A 19 12.79 32.26 -14.14
N ASP A 20 14.08 32.02 -13.85
CA ASP A 20 14.94 31.31 -14.79
C ASP A 20 14.52 29.83 -14.97
N VAL A 21 14.08 29.18 -13.88
CA VAL A 21 13.50 27.83 -13.95
C VAL A 21 12.24 27.80 -14.82
N LYS A 22 11.31 28.76 -14.62
CA LYS A 22 10.09 28.90 -15.44
C LYS A 22 10.43 29.12 -16.91
N ARG A 23 11.35 30.04 -17.20
CA ARG A 23 11.82 30.35 -18.56
C ARG A 23 12.34 29.11 -19.29
N VAL A 24 13.12 28.26 -18.63
CA VAL A 24 13.63 27.03 -19.25
C VAL A 24 12.50 26.02 -19.46
N ALA A 25 11.55 25.91 -18.53
CA ALA A 25 10.39 25.04 -18.66
C ALA A 25 9.48 25.46 -19.84
N GLU A 26 9.17 26.75 -19.95
CA GLU A 26 8.41 27.34 -21.06
C GLU A 26 9.10 27.14 -22.40
N LYS A 27 10.42 27.35 -22.46
CA LYS A 27 11.23 27.10 -23.67
C LYS A 27 11.12 25.65 -24.15
N LEU A 28 10.96 24.69 -23.24
CA LEU A 28 10.79 23.28 -23.57
C LEU A 28 9.32 22.89 -23.79
N GLY A 29 8.37 23.81 -23.56
CA GLY A 29 6.94 23.51 -23.58
C GLY A 29 6.53 22.50 -22.50
N LEU A 30 7.31 22.39 -21.42
CA LEU A 30 7.08 21.43 -20.35
C LEU A 30 6.50 22.13 -19.12
N ASN A 31 5.45 21.57 -18.56
CA ASN A 31 4.95 21.96 -17.24
C ASN A 31 5.72 21.29 -16.09
N LYS A 32 6.72 20.44 -16.40
CA LYS A 32 7.57 19.73 -15.43
C LYS A 32 9.00 19.63 -15.96
N ILE A 33 10.00 19.93 -15.14
CA ILE A 33 11.42 19.93 -15.56
C ILE A 33 12.35 19.30 -14.51
N SER A 34 13.21 18.39 -14.96
CA SER A 34 14.23 17.78 -14.10
C SER A 34 15.47 18.67 -14.02
N SER A 35 16.25 18.55 -12.94
CA SER A 35 17.51 19.28 -12.78
C SER A 35 18.44 19.09 -13.98
N ARG A 36 18.53 17.86 -14.50
CA ARG A 36 19.34 17.54 -15.69
C ARG A 36 18.83 18.24 -16.95
N GLN A 37 17.51 18.28 -17.16
CA GLN A 37 16.93 19.02 -18.29
C GLN A 37 17.21 20.52 -18.16
N TYR A 38 17.05 21.08 -16.97
CA TYR A 38 17.36 22.48 -16.74
C TYR A 38 18.83 22.81 -17.04
N ASP A 39 19.77 22.04 -16.48
CA ASP A 39 21.20 22.25 -16.69
C ASP A 39 21.61 22.06 -18.18
N SER A 40 20.95 21.13 -18.89
CA SER A 40 21.27 20.82 -20.30
C SER A 40 20.62 21.76 -21.31
N ASN A 41 19.58 22.52 -20.93
CA ASN A 41 18.79 23.34 -21.86
C ASN A 41 18.98 24.86 -21.69
N GLY A 42 20.06 25.24 -21.00
CA GLY A 42 20.49 26.63 -20.86
C GLY A 42 19.91 27.33 -19.66
N GLY A 43 19.89 26.67 -18.50
CA GLY A 43 19.74 27.34 -17.20
C GLY A 43 20.86 28.36 -16.98
N LYS A 44 20.50 29.57 -16.51
CA LYS A 44 21.44 30.65 -16.19
C LYS A 44 22.23 30.31 -14.92
N PHE A 45 21.60 29.58 -14.00
CA PHE A 45 22.20 29.10 -12.75
C PHE A 45 22.38 27.58 -12.78
N THR A 46 23.06 27.01 -11.79
CA THR A 46 23.14 25.54 -11.65
C THR A 46 21.98 25.01 -10.81
N SER A 47 21.46 23.85 -11.19
CA SER A 47 20.41 23.17 -10.42
C SER A 47 20.81 22.91 -8.96
N GLY A 48 22.10 22.68 -8.71
CA GLY A 48 22.67 22.53 -7.36
C GLY A 48 22.55 23.80 -6.51
N THR A 49 22.87 24.98 -7.06
CA THR A 49 22.73 26.26 -6.33
C THR A 49 21.28 26.54 -5.99
N ILE A 50 20.37 26.28 -6.93
CA ILE A 50 18.92 26.42 -6.73
C ILE A 50 18.46 25.44 -5.64
N GLY A 51 18.86 24.17 -5.71
CA GLY A 51 18.52 23.16 -4.73
C GLY A 51 18.98 23.51 -3.31
N VAL A 52 20.21 24.01 -3.15
CA VAL A 52 20.71 24.46 -1.83
C VAL A 52 19.91 25.66 -1.31
N ARG A 53 19.58 26.63 -2.17
CA ARG A 53 18.85 27.85 -1.79
C ARG A 53 17.43 27.57 -1.30
N PHE A 54 16.73 26.66 -1.95
CA PHE A 54 15.33 26.31 -1.64
C PHE A 54 15.17 25.03 -0.82
N GLY A 55 16.28 24.41 -0.41
CA GLY A 55 16.33 23.16 0.33
C GLY A 55 16.25 21.89 -0.54
N SER A 56 15.59 21.94 -1.70
CA SER A 56 15.69 20.90 -2.73
C SER A 56 15.29 21.43 -4.11
N TRP A 57 15.68 20.71 -5.17
CA TRP A 57 15.21 21.00 -6.53
C TRP A 57 13.68 20.96 -6.62
N ASN A 58 13.05 19.95 -6.02
CA ASN A 58 11.59 19.81 -6.04
C ASN A 58 10.90 21.00 -5.37
N LYS A 59 11.40 21.48 -4.22
CA LYS A 59 10.87 22.69 -3.57
C LYS A 59 11.01 23.93 -4.44
N ALA A 60 12.08 24.02 -5.23
CA ALA A 60 12.23 25.11 -6.19
C ALA A 60 11.21 25.01 -7.35
N ILE A 61 10.95 23.80 -7.87
CA ILE A 61 9.93 23.55 -8.90
C ILE A 61 8.52 23.91 -8.40
N GLU A 62 8.17 23.52 -7.17
CA GLU A 62 6.90 23.89 -6.53
C GLU A 62 6.74 25.41 -6.39
N LYS A 63 7.77 26.10 -5.85
CA LYS A 63 7.77 27.57 -5.73
C LYS A 63 7.74 28.26 -7.09
N ALA A 64 8.27 27.62 -8.13
CA ALA A 64 8.17 28.07 -9.52
C ALA A 64 6.78 27.79 -10.14
N GLY A 65 5.83 27.19 -9.41
CA GLY A 65 4.49 26.88 -9.93
C GLY A 65 4.49 25.82 -11.03
N LEU A 66 5.54 25.00 -11.10
CA LEU A 66 5.67 23.91 -12.05
C LEU A 66 5.31 22.57 -11.40
N ASN A 67 4.91 21.60 -12.21
CA ASN A 67 4.65 20.23 -11.77
C ASN A 67 5.97 19.49 -11.54
N LEU A 68 6.02 18.68 -10.49
CA LEU A 68 7.19 17.85 -10.18
C LEU A 68 7.37 16.73 -11.22
N VAL A 69 8.60 16.50 -11.68
CA VAL A 69 8.92 15.34 -12.55
C VAL A 69 8.77 14.03 -11.78
N LEU A 70 9.12 14.04 -10.50
CA LEU A 70 8.93 12.96 -9.54
C LEU A 70 8.50 13.60 -8.21
N GLN A 71 7.24 13.42 -7.81
CA GLN A 71 6.82 13.63 -6.41
C GLN A 71 7.55 12.59 -5.56
N ARG A 72 8.67 12.99 -4.94
CA ARG A 72 9.43 12.14 -4.01
C ARG A 72 8.85 12.15 -2.60
N ASP A 73 8.11 13.20 -2.25
CA ASP A 73 7.36 13.28 -0.99
C ASP A 73 5.89 12.98 -1.26
N VAL A 74 5.58 11.69 -1.50
CA VAL A 74 4.18 11.24 -1.45
C VAL A 74 3.72 11.37 0.00
N SER A 75 2.62 12.08 0.25
CA SER A 75 2.10 12.26 1.61
C SER A 75 1.68 10.91 2.22
N GLU A 76 1.64 10.80 3.56
CA GLU A 76 1.18 9.55 4.19
C GLU A 76 -0.26 9.25 3.79
N LYS A 77 -1.12 10.28 3.81
CA LYS A 77 -2.50 10.23 3.33
C LYS A 77 -2.60 9.69 1.90
N GLU A 78 -1.81 10.21 0.97
CA GLU A 78 -1.88 9.77 -0.43
C GLU A 78 -1.39 8.32 -0.62
N LEU A 79 -0.42 7.88 0.18
CA LEU A 79 -0.03 6.47 0.22
C LEU A 79 -1.15 5.58 0.76
N PHE A 80 -1.88 6.05 1.78
CA PHE A 80 -3.02 5.36 2.36
C PHE A 80 -4.22 5.29 1.41
N GLU A 81 -4.58 6.38 0.74
CA GLU A 81 -5.62 6.40 -0.31
C GLU A 81 -5.27 5.39 -1.43
N ASN A 82 -4.03 5.37 -1.92
CA ASN A 82 -3.63 4.36 -2.90
C ASN A 82 -3.70 2.94 -2.32
N MET A 83 -3.37 2.74 -1.05
CA MET A 83 -3.44 1.42 -0.41
C MET A 83 -4.88 0.94 -0.28
N GLU A 84 -5.80 1.82 0.07
CA GLU A 84 -7.24 1.57 0.09
C GLU A 84 -7.77 1.18 -1.29
N GLN A 85 -7.44 1.94 -2.34
CA GLN A 85 -7.86 1.62 -3.71
C GLN A 85 -7.34 0.27 -4.18
N VAL A 86 -6.06 -0.04 -3.89
CA VAL A 86 -5.49 -1.37 -4.17
C VAL A 86 -6.27 -2.44 -3.41
N TRP A 87 -6.56 -2.23 -2.13
CA TRP A 87 -7.32 -3.16 -1.30
C TRP A 87 -8.73 -3.43 -1.83
N LEU A 88 -9.47 -2.39 -2.21
CA LEU A 88 -10.80 -2.47 -2.80
C LEU A 88 -10.76 -3.23 -4.13
N SER A 89 -9.77 -2.95 -4.98
CA SER A 89 -9.66 -3.57 -6.30
C SER A 89 -9.38 -5.07 -6.24
N ILE A 90 -8.59 -5.54 -5.26
CA ILE A 90 -8.23 -6.96 -5.12
C ILE A 90 -9.12 -7.71 -4.12
N GLY A 91 -9.95 -7.01 -3.35
CA GLY A 91 -10.89 -7.59 -2.37
C GLY A 91 -10.24 -8.29 -1.17
N ARG A 92 -8.94 -8.10 -0.95
CA ARG A 92 -8.17 -8.69 0.15
C ARG A 92 -7.00 -7.79 0.55
N GLN A 93 -6.39 -8.07 1.69
CA GLN A 93 -5.17 -7.38 2.13
C GLN A 93 -4.08 -7.47 1.04
N PRO A 94 -3.53 -6.33 0.57
CA PRO A 94 -2.45 -6.31 -0.40
C PRO A 94 -1.15 -6.86 0.18
N VAL A 95 -0.53 -7.77 -0.56
CA VAL A 95 0.82 -8.26 -0.33
C VAL A 95 1.80 -7.55 -1.25
N PHE A 96 3.09 -7.66 -0.95
CA PHE A 96 4.16 -6.99 -1.69
C PHE A 96 4.10 -7.18 -3.21
N ARG A 97 3.65 -8.35 -3.69
CA ARG A 97 3.56 -8.66 -5.13
C ARG A 97 2.39 -7.96 -5.81
N ASP A 98 1.31 -7.64 -5.08
CA ASP A 98 0.12 -7.00 -5.66
C ASP A 98 0.40 -5.56 -6.12
N LEU A 99 1.39 -4.90 -5.53
CA LEU A 99 1.82 -3.55 -5.89
C LEU A 99 2.78 -3.52 -7.10
N LYS A 100 3.26 -4.68 -7.55
CA LYS A 100 4.05 -4.80 -8.80
C LYS A 100 3.08 -5.05 -9.96
N GLY A 101 2.54 -3.97 -10.54
CA GLY A 101 1.64 -4.05 -11.69
C GLY A 101 0.83 -2.78 -11.90
N SER A 102 -0.20 -2.84 -12.75
CA SER A 102 -1.07 -1.70 -13.07
C SER A 102 -2.09 -1.34 -11.96
N VAL A 103 -2.16 -2.14 -10.90
CA VAL A 103 -3.16 -1.99 -9.83
C VAL A 103 -2.78 -0.87 -8.84
N SER A 104 -1.49 -0.58 -8.67
CA SER A 104 -1.01 0.44 -7.73
C SER A 104 -0.37 1.62 -8.46
N LYS A 105 -0.74 2.85 -8.06
CA LYS A 105 -0.09 4.08 -8.52
C LYS A 105 1.35 4.18 -8.01
N TYR A 106 1.63 3.60 -6.84
CA TYR A 106 2.91 3.69 -6.16
C TYR A 106 3.62 2.35 -6.04
N SER A 107 4.95 2.37 -6.22
CA SER A 107 5.78 1.21 -5.94
C SER A 107 5.86 0.92 -4.45
N THR A 108 6.11 -0.35 -4.10
CA THR A 108 6.34 -0.77 -2.70
C THR A 108 7.45 0.02 -1.99
N HIS A 109 8.44 0.50 -2.74
CA HIS A 109 9.54 1.29 -2.20
C HIS A 109 9.05 2.58 -1.52
N GLN A 110 8.02 3.24 -2.05
CA GLN A 110 7.46 4.48 -1.49
C GLN A 110 6.93 4.27 -0.06
N TYR A 111 6.28 3.12 0.16
CA TYR A 111 5.78 2.72 1.48
C TYR A 111 6.90 2.34 2.44
N THR A 112 7.87 1.54 1.99
CA THR A 112 8.99 1.13 2.85
C THR A 112 9.92 2.29 3.19
N ALA A 113 10.10 3.27 2.30
CA ALA A 113 10.90 4.45 2.57
C ALA A 113 10.28 5.30 3.68
N LYS A 114 8.94 5.34 3.76
CA LYS A 114 8.22 6.18 4.74
C LYS A 114 7.96 5.48 6.07
N PHE A 115 7.55 4.22 6.05
CA PHE A 115 7.16 3.46 7.24
C PHE A 115 8.17 2.38 7.66
N GLY A 116 9.29 2.26 6.94
CA GLY A 116 10.37 1.30 7.18
C GLY A 116 10.11 -0.08 6.56
N THR A 117 9.03 -0.76 6.95
CA THR A 117 8.65 -2.07 6.39
C THR A 117 7.22 -2.06 5.84
N TRP A 118 6.91 -2.96 4.90
CA TRP A 118 5.55 -3.09 4.35
C TRP A 118 4.51 -3.38 5.45
N ARG A 119 4.89 -4.21 6.43
CA ARG A 119 4.04 -4.50 7.59
C ARG A 119 3.76 -3.25 8.42
N LYS A 120 4.78 -2.43 8.69
CA LYS A 120 4.61 -1.16 9.41
C LYS A 120 3.74 -0.18 8.61
N ALA A 121 3.84 -0.16 7.28
CA ALA A 121 2.96 0.65 6.44
C ALA A 121 1.48 0.22 6.57
N LEU A 122 1.20 -1.08 6.61
CA LEU A 122 -0.15 -1.61 6.84
C LEU A 122 -0.66 -1.31 8.25
N GLU A 123 0.18 -1.44 9.27
CA GLU A 123 -0.16 -1.10 10.65
C GLU A 123 -0.50 0.40 10.78
N ALA A 124 0.28 1.28 10.15
CA ALA A 124 0.03 2.72 10.12
C ALA A 124 -1.25 3.06 9.34
N PHE A 125 -1.52 2.39 8.22
CA PHE A 125 -2.77 2.55 7.45
C PHE A 125 -4.00 2.20 8.29
N VAL A 126 -3.98 1.06 8.97
CA VAL A 126 -5.09 0.62 9.84
C VAL A 126 -5.29 1.60 11.01
N GLN A 127 -4.21 2.10 11.60
CA GLN A 127 -4.30 3.12 12.64
C GLN A 127 -4.95 4.40 12.10
N PHE A 128 -4.54 4.86 10.92
CA PHE A 128 -5.08 6.07 10.28
C PHE A 128 -6.59 5.97 10.02
N ILE A 129 -7.05 4.88 9.39
CA ILE A 129 -8.48 4.67 9.11
C ILE A 129 -9.29 4.55 10.42
N ASN A 130 -8.74 3.93 11.45
CA ASN A 130 -9.43 3.82 12.74
C ASN A 130 -9.36 5.10 13.58
N SER A 131 -8.38 5.99 13.33
CA SER A 131 -8.26 7.27 14.04
C SER A 131 -9.10 8.39 13.43
N ASP A 132 -9.35 8.36 12.11
CA ASP A 132 -10.29 9.29 11.44
C ASP A 132 -11.77 9.00 11.80
N ASN A 133 -12.05 7.89 12.50
CA ASN A 133 -13.38 7.52 12.98
C ASN A 133 -13.70 8.05 14.40
N HIS A 134 -13.02 9.08 14.90
CA HIS A 134 -13.21 9.58 16.27
C HIS A 134 -13.66 11.06 16.42
N GLU A 135 -14.23 11.66 15.38
CA GLU A 135 -15.07 12.87 15.51
C GLU A 135 -16.30 12.76 14.59
N ASP A 136 -17.20 11.82 14.89
CA ASP A 136 -18.65 11.96 14.64
C ASP A 136 -19.39 10.83 15.39
N GLU A 137 -19.28 10.84 16.72
CA GLU A 137 -20.38 10.32 17.53
C GLU A 137 -21.48 11.38 17.54
N MET A 138 -22.44 11.30 16.60
CA MET A 138 -23.76 11.87 16.83
C MET A 138 -24.85 11.12 16.05
N THR A 139 -25.69 10.47 16.85
CA THR A 139 -27.05 9.99 16.54
C THR A 139 -27.90 11.01 15.77
N ILE A 140 -28.63 10.57 14.74
CA ILE A 140 -30.05 10.90 14.42
C ILE A 140 -30.58 9.93 13.32
N GLU A 141 -31.75 9.32 13.59
CA GLU A 141 -32.64 8.51 12.72
C GLU A 141 -33.17 9.36 11.54
N VAL A 142 -33.31 8.88 10.28
CA VAL A 142 -34.42 8.13 9.62
C VAL A 142 -34.01 7.92 8.14
N GLU A 143 -34.39 6.93 7.33
CA GLU A 143 -35.40 5.84 7.37
C GLU A 143 -35.00 4.75 6.34
N GLU A 144 -34.95 3.51 6.83
CA GLU A 144 -34.98 2.12 6.28
C GLU A 144 -35.16 1.85 4.74
N PRO A 145 -34.67 0.69 4.20
CA PRO A 145 -34.68 -0.61 4.87
C PRO A 145 -33.39 -1.43 4.78
N PHE A 146 -32.83 -1.85 5.92
CA PHE A 146 -31.68 -2.78 5.94
C PHE A 146 -31.94 -4.01 6.81
N THR A 147 -32.05 -5.16 6.14
CA THR A 147 -32.28 -6.47 6.74
C THR A 147 -30.98 -7.10 7.26
N GLN A 148 -31.02 -7.47 8.54
CA GLN A 148 -30.24 -8.49 9.29
C GLN A 148 -28.75 -8.23 9.62
N THR A 149 -28.56 -7.62 10.80
CA THR A 149 -27.50 -7.84 11.83
C THR A 149 -26.34 -8.79 11.50
N GLU A 150 -25.12 -8.25 11.28
CA GLU A 150 -23.88 -9.02 11.40
C GLU A 150 -23.33 -8.97 12.84
N ILE A 151 -23.09 -10.14 13.41
CA ILE A 151 -22.56 -10.34 14.76
C ILE A 151 -21.04 -10.16 14.72
N VAL A 152 -20.49 -9.15 15.40
CA VAL A 152 -19.04 -8.92 15.46
C VAL A 152 -18.39 -9.88 16.47
N PHE A 153 -17.73 -10.94 16.00
CA PHE A 153 -17.05 -11.92 16.87
C PHE A 153 -15.66 -11.41 17.33
N LYS A 154 -15.44 -11.38 18.64
CA LYS A 154 -14.13 -11.03 19.24
C LYS A 154 -13.22 -12.26 19.30
N HIS A 155 -12.18 -12.29 18.48
CA HIS A 155 -11.23 -13.42 18.41
C HIS A 155 -10.06 -13.32 19.39
N LYS A 156 -9.64 -14.47 19.92
CA LYS A 156 -8.46 -14.63 20.78
C LYS A 156 -7.20 -14.96 19.98
N THR A 157 -7.36 -15.54 18.79
CA THR A 157 -6.25 -15.98 17.92
C THR A 157 -6.18 -15.17 16.63
N LYS A 158 -5.00 -15.15 16.01
CA LYS A 158 -4.80 -14.53 14.68
C LYS A 158 -5.46 -15.39 13.62
N ARG A 159 -6.07 -14.79 12.59
CA ARG A 159 -6.69 -15.52 11.47
C ARG A 159 -5.75 -16.52 10.77
N PHE A 160 -4.47 -16.18 10.61
CA PHE A 160 -3.52 -17.04 9.90
C PHE A 160 -2.74 -17.95 10.87
N PRO A 161 -2.68 -19.26 10.61
CA PRO A 161 -1.94 -20.19 11.45
C PRO A 161 -0.43 -19.96 11.38
N SER A 162 0.26 -20.16 12.50
CA SER A 162 1.72 -20.15 12.55
C SER A 162 2.33 -21.35 11.83
N GLU A 163 3.60 -21.27 11.39
CA GLU A 163 4.29 -22.40 10.74
C GLU A 163 4.35 -23.65 11.64
N ARG A 164 4.52 -23.47 12.96
CA ARG A 164 4.44 -24.58 13.93
C ARG A 164 3.06 -25.24 13.91
N LEU A 165 2.00 -24.44 13.90
CA LEU A 165 0.62 -24.94 13.88
C LEU A 165 0.31 -25.65 12.55
N LYS A 166 0.80 -25.13 11.42
CA LYS A 166 0.69 -25.80 10.11
C LYS A 166 1.34 -27.19 10.12
N VAL A 167 2.55 -27.31 10.68
CA VAL A 167 3.23 -28.61 10.82
C VAL A 167 2.41 -29.58 11.68
N GLN A 168 1.82 -29.10 12.79
CA GLN A 168 0.96 -29.93 13.65
C GLN A 168 -0.30 -30.41 12.92
N VAL A 169 -0.95 -29.53 12.15
CA VAL A 169 -2.13 -29.87 11.34
C VAL A 169 -1.77 -30.91 10.26
N LEU A 170 -0.62 -30.74 9.58
CA LEU A 170 -0.12 -31.70 8.59
C LEU A 170 0.17 -33.08 9.18
N MET A 171 0.84 -33.12 10.34
CA MET A 171 1.13 -34.37 11.05
C MET A 171 -0.15 -35.09 11.49
N ARG A 172 -1.15 -34.33 11.98
CA ARG A 172 -2.46 -34.87 12.37
C ARG A 172 -3.24 -35.42 11.16
N ASP A 173 -3.26 -34.68 10.06
CA ASP A 173 -4.05 -35.02 8.88
C ASP A 173 -3.32 -35.95 7.90
N GLY A 174 -2.05 -36.28 8.17
CA GLY A 174 -1.25 -37.20 7.37
C GLY A 174 -1.01 -36.70 5.94
N ASN A 175 -0.91 -35.38 5.75
CA ASN A 175 -0.87 -34.72 4.44
C ASN A 175 -2.03 -35.13 3.52
N LYS A 176 -3.21 -35.42 4.07
CA LYS A 176 -4.40 -35.78 3.30
C LYS A 176 -5.48 -34.73 3.46
N CYS A 177 -6.17 -34.44 2.36
CA CYS A 177 -7.37 -33.61 2.40
C CYS A 177 -8.42 -34.26 3.30
N ARG A 178 -9.00 -33.51 4.25
CA ARG A 178 -10.01 -34.01 5.19
C ARG A 178 -11.36 -34.33 4.55
N LEU A 179 -11.65 -33.80 3.36
CA LEU A 179 -12.92 -34.03 2.65
C LEU A 179 -12.86 -35.22 1.67
N CYS A 180 -11.75 -35.42 0.96
CA CYS A 180 -11.65 -36.48 -0.05
C CYS A 180 -10.51 -37.49 0.15
N GLY A 181 -9.63 -37.28 1.14
CA GLY A 181 -8.54 -38.20 1.45
C GLY A 181 -7.35 -38.18 0.48
N VAL A 182 -7.39 -37.36 -0.58
CA VAL A 182 -6.26 -37.22 -1.51
C VAL A 182 -5.03 -36.71 -0.77
N THR A 183 -3.87 -37.30 -1.04
CA THR A 183 -2.62 -36.80 -0.48
C THR A 183 -2.22 -35.52 -1.20
N VAL A 184 -1.95 -34.47 -0.42
CA VAL A 184 -1.57 -33.14 -0.88
C VAL A 184 -0.09 -32.87 -0.61
N THR A 185 0.59 -32.20 -1.53
CA THR A 185 2.02 -31.89 -1.45
C THR A 185 2.29 -30.51 -2.06
N GLY A 186 3.27 -29.77 -1.52
CA GLY A 186 3.67 -28.48 -2.06
C GLY A 186 2.51 -27.48 -2.09
N ASP A 187 2.29 -26.86 -3.25
CA ASP A 187 1.31 -25.78 -3.43
C ASP A 187 -0.16 -26.25 -3.31
N ASN A 188 -0.42 -27.57 -3.33
CA ASN A 188 -1.77 -28.14 -3.19
C ASN A 188 -2.26 -28.22 -1.73
N ILE A 189 -1.45 -27.80 -0.76
CA ILE A 189 -1.77 -27.85 0.67
C ILE A 189 -2.44 -26.54 1.08
N HIS A 190 -3.72 -26.62 1.47
CA HIS A 190 -4.44 -25.48 2.06
C HIS A 190 -4.84 -25.77 3.50
N PHE A 191 -4.67 -24.77 4.37
CA PHE A 191 -5.08 -24.81 5.77
C PHE A 191 -6.34 -23.97 5.92
N ASP A 192 -7.46 -24.64 6.19
CA ASP A 192 -8.78 -24.02 6.22
C ASP A 192 -9.43 -24.20 7.61
N HIS A 193 -10.28 -23.26 8.00
CA HIS A 193 -11.03 -23.36 9.26
C HIS A 193 -12.32 -24.15 9.08
N VAL A 194 -12.52 -25.20 9.89
CA VAL A 194 -13.77 -25.98 9.91
C VAL A 194 -14.96 -25.04 10.23
N HIS A 195 -14.86 -24.31 11.34
CA HIS A 195 -15.74 -23.17 11.65
C HIS A 195 -15.10 -21.88 11.13
N PRO A 196 -15.70 -21.17 10.15
CA PRO A 196 -15.10 -19.99 9.54
C PRO A 196 -14.68 -18.94 10.57
N TRP A 197 -13.51 -18.34 10.36
CA TRP A 197 -13.03 -17.28 11.24
C TRP A 197 -14.04 -16.11 11.32
N SER A 198 -14.64 -15.70 10.20
CA SER A 198 -15.67 -14.64 10.18
C SER A 198 -16.93 -14.95 11.00
N LYS A 199 -17.17 -16.21 11.36
CA LYS A 199 -18.32 -16.66 12.15
C LYS A 199 -17.94 -17.00 13.60
N GLY A 200 -16.76 -16.56 14.06
CA GLY A 200 -16.27 -16.82 15.42
C GLY A 200 -15.34 -18.03 15.56
N GLY A 201 -14.88 -18.62 14.45
CA GLY A 201 -13.89 -19.70 14.47
C GLY A 201 -12.51 -19.24 14.89
N GLU A 202 -11.90 -19.93 15.85
CA GLU A 202 -10.52 -19.65 16.27
C GLU A 202 -9.50 -20.43 15.44
N THR A 203 -8.32 -19.86 15.23
CA THR A 203 -7.18 -20.49 14.56
C THR A 203 -6.42 -21.38 15.54
N VAL A 204 -7.03 -22.50 15.87
CA VAL A 204 -6.48 -23.54 16.76
C VAL A 204 -6.36 -24.86 16.02
N LEU A 205 -5.58 -25.79 16.57
CA LEU A 205 -5.30 -27.08 15.91
C LEU A 205 -6.60 -27.80 15.56
N GLU A 206 -7.57 -27.80 16.48
CA GLU A 206 -8.85 -28.50 16.38
C GLU A 206 -9.77 -27.91 15.30
N ASN A 207 -9.66 -26.60 15.05
CA ASN A 207 -10.50 -25.91 14.08
C ASN A 207 -9.84 -25.76 12.71
N LEU A 208 -8.58 -26.15 12.55
CA LEU A 208 -7.90 -26.16 11.25
C LEU A 208 -7.95 -27.54 10.61
N GLN A 209 -7.99 -27.59 9.29
CA GLN A 209 -7.95 -28.82 8.49
C GLN A 209 -7.13 -28.63 7.22
N VAL A 210 -6.54 -29.72 6.73
CA VAL A 210 -5.90 -29.77 5.41
C VAL A 210 -6.95 -29.98 4.33
N LEU A 211 -6.98 -29.11 3.32
CA LEU A 211 -7.79 -29.26 2.10
C LEU A 211 -6.90 -29.24 0.84
N CYS A 212 -7.33 -29.95 -0.20
CA CYS A 212 -6.77 -29.80 -1.54
C CYS A 212 -7.38 -28.56 -2.23
N GLU A 213 -6.72 -28.07 -3.29
CA GLU A 213 -7.14 -26.86 -4.00
C GLU A 213 -8.62 -26.88 -4.41
N THR A 214 -9.09 -28.00 -4.99
CA THR A 214 -10.48 -28.16 -5.42
C THR A 214 -11.49 -27.99 -4.28
N HIS A 215 -11.23 -28.59 -3.12
CA HIS A 215 -12.12 -28.53 -1.96
C HIS A 215 -12.01 -27.20 -1.20
N ASN A 216 -10.81 -26.61 -1.17
CA ASN A 216 -10.60 -25.28 -0.59
C ASN A 216 -11.38 -24.21 -1.37
N LEU A 217 -11.34 -24.29 -2.71
CA LEU A 217 -12.11 -23.40 -3.59
C LEU A 217 -13.63 -23.64 -3.47
N ALA A 218 -14.06 -24.90 -3.37
CA ALA A 218 -15.47 -25.24 -3.22
C ALA A 218 -16.07 -24.79 -1.88
N LYS A 219 -15.26 -24.69 -0.81
CA LYS A 219 -15.75 -24.34 0.53
C LYS A 219 -16.05 -22.84 0.70
N GLY A 220 -15.19 -21.94 0.23
CA GLY A 220 -15.40 -20.49 0.41
C GLY A 220 -15.73 -20.11 1.87
N ASN A 221 -16.80 -19.32 2.09
CA ASN A 221 -17.33 -18.94 3.42
C ASN A 221 -18.42 -19.88 3.97
N LEU A 222 -18.65 -21.03 3.34
CA LEU A 222 -19.70 -21.96 3.74
C LEU A 222 -19.23 -22.85 4.90
N GLU A 223 -20.10 -23.06 5.89
CA GLU A 223 -19.90 -24.06 6.94
C GLU A 223 -20.21 -25.43 6.37
N TYR A 224 -19.37 -26.42 6.69
CA TYR A 224 -19.78 -27.82 6.55
C TYR A 224 -20.29 -28.28 7.91
N ASP A 225 -21.58 -28.60 7.97
CA ASP A 225 -22.10 -29.45 9.03
C ASP A 225 -21.45 -30.82 8.86
N ASN A 226 -20.41 -31.10 9.65
CA ASN A 226 -19.89 -32.47 9.79
C ASN A 226 -20.90 -33.30 10.60
N LYS A 227 -22.09 -33.53 10.04
CA LYS A 227 -22.94 -34.65 10.40
C LYS A 227 -22.61 -35.79 9.46
N GLN A 228 -21.72 -36.67 9.90
CA GLN A 228 -21.74 -38.06 9.45
C GLN A 228 -21.83 -38.96 10.68
N SER A 229 -23.04 -39.52 10.80
CA SER A 229 -23.41 -40.88 11.24
C SER A 229 -22.26 -41.85 11.49
#